data_AF-A0A418VHN8-F1
#
_entry.id   AF-A0A418VHN8-F1
#
_cell.length_a   1.000
_cell.length_b   1.000
_cell.length_c   1.000
_cell.angle_alpha   90.00
_cell.angle_beta   90.00
_cell.angle_gamma   90.00
#
_symmetry.space_group_name_H-M   'P 1'
#
loop_
_entity.id
_entity.type
_entity.pdbx_description
1 polymer ?
#
loop_
_entity_poly.entity_id
_entity_poly.type
_entity_poly.pdbx_seq_one_letter_code
_entity_poly.pdbx_strand_id
1 'polypeptide(L)'
;MKKTVLPILTALVLTLSACTPDPSPTPNPQPDPTPNGWGNASTITAAQLKGCPLTDTTEQGKVDPAVNACTKGTLSGITQVGSTQKCSLTMDGNGTLTFSSPVLAKSITLKSATFVYYGHRIDSGIHTVMYLLENRATDTTGKVSLGFAYYETITSPNLPNLTISVQDGQQTSACYTRI
;
A
#
# COMPACT_ATOMS: atom_id res chain seq x y z
N MET A 1 39.66 -48.60 34.54
CA MET A 1 40.82 -48.53 35.47
C MET A 1 41.55 -47.21 35.25
N LYS A 2 41.96 -46.59 36.36
CA LYS A 2 42.65 -45.28 36.50
C LYS A 2 43.86 -45.07 35.58
N LYS A 3 44.11 -43.79 35.23
CA LYS A 3 45.39 -43.05 35.10
C LYS A 3 44.98 -41.61 34.70
N THR A 4 44.99 -40.55 35.51
CA THR A 4 45.93 -39.93 36.49
C THR A 4 47.19 -39.32 35.86
N VAL A 5 47.45 -38.05 36.25
CA VAL A 5 48.72 -37.27 36.25
C VAL A 5 48.99 -36.50 34.93
N LEU A 6 49.43 -35.23 34.84
CA LEU A 6 49.47 -33.96 35.63
C LEU A 6 50.09 -32.90 34.64
N PRO A 7 50.39 -31.62 35.00
CA PRO A 7 50.31 -30.47 34.10
C PRO A 7 51.69 -30.03 33.57
N ILE A 8 51.71 -29.18 32.53
CA ILE A 8 52.89 -28.35 32.25
C ILE A 8 52.46 -26.92 32.03
N LEU A 9 52.89 -26.11 32.99
CA LEU A 9 52.89 -24.65 33.01
C LEU A 9 54.05 -24.20 32.12
N THR A 10 53.78 -23.42 31.07
CA THR A 10 54.83 -22.65 30.40
C THR A 10 54.31 -21.23 30.17
N ALA A 11 54.77 -20.32 31.02
CA ALA A 11 54.67 -18.90 30.82
C ALA A 11 55.53 -18.51 29.60
N LEU A 12 54.93 -17.88 28.60
CA LEU A 12 55.65 -17.16 27.57
C LEU A 12 55.16 -15.72 27.54
N VAL A 13 56.03 -14.84 28.01
CA VAL A 13 55.92 -13.39 27.95
C VAL A 13 55.98 -13.00 26.48
N LEU A 14 54.85 -12.53 25.93
CA LEU A 14 54.80 -11.86 24.65
C LEU A 14 54.67 -10.36 24.90
N THR A 15 55.72 -9.67 24.48
CA THR A 15 55.93 -8.24 24.47
C THR A 15 54.77 -7.50 23.79
N LEU A 16 54.15 -6.56 24.50
CA LEU A 16 53.21 -5.59 23.94
C LEU A 16 53.95 -4.64 22.99
N SER A 17 53.95 -4.94 21.69
CA SER A 17 54.18 -3.92 20.66
C SER A 17 52.89 -3.13 20.46
N ALA A 18 52.92 -1.86 20.84
CA ALA A 18 51.85 -0.91 20.60
C ALA A 18 51.50 -0.86 19.10
N CYS A 19 50.33 -1.39 18.74
CA CYS A 19 49.69 -1.11 17.47
C CYS A 19 48.61 -0.07 17.79
N THR A 20 48.87 1.19 17.47
CA THR A 20 47.84 2.22 17.44
C THR A 20 46.75 1.74 16.46
N PRO A 21 45.49 1.55 16.88
CA PRO A 21 44.43 1.30 15.93
C PRO A 21 44.33 2.52 15.01
N ASP A 22 44.56 2.29 13.73
CA ASP A 22 44.18 3.19 12.65
C ASP A 22 42.72 3.61 12.89
N PRO A 23 42.35 4.90 12.85
CA PRO A 23 40.96 5.30 13.00
C PRO A 23 40.14 4.61 11.91
N SER A 24 39.41 3.57 12.31
CA SER A 24 38.41 2.92 11.48
C SER A 24 37.54 4.02 10.88
N PRO A 25 37.40 4.10 9.54
CA PRO A 25 36.55 5.11 8.93
C PRO A 25 35.18 4.96 9.55
N THR A 26 34.71 6.03 10.19
CA THR A 26 33.33 6.15 10.66
C THR A 26 32.45 5.78 9.48
N PRO A 27 31.55 4.78 9.60
CA PRO A 27 30.60 4.49 8.54
C PRO A 27 29.84 5.77 8.28
N ASN A 28 30.05 6.36 7.10
CA ASN A 28 29.26 7.48 6.65
C ASN A 28 27.80 6.98 6.72
N PRO A 29 26.91 7.60 7.51
CA PRO A 29 25.51 7.22 7.51
C PRO A 29 25.02 7.42 6.09
N GLN A 30 24.87 6.33 5.34
CA GLN A 30 24.23 6.39 4.05
C GLN A 30 22.83 6.95 4.34
N PRO A 31 22.42 8.05 3.68
CA PRO A 31 21.06 8.56 3.82
C PRO A 31 20.12 7.38 3.60
N ASP A 32 19.29 7.09 4.59
CA ASP A 32 18.24 6.10 4.48
C ASP A 32 17.47 6.46 3.20
N PRO A 33 17.39 5.57 2.18
CA PRO A 33 16.69 5.90 0.95
C PRO A 33 15.25 6.23 1.32
N THR A 34 14.92 7.52 1.29
CA THR A 34 13.53 7.97 1.25
C THR A 34 12.87 7.14 0.15
N PRO A 35 11.77 6.43 0.43
CA PRO A 35 11.16 5.54 -0.55
C PRO A 35 10.52 6.39 -1.66
N ASN A 36 11.35 6.88 -2.58
CA ASN A 36 10.99 7.62 -3.80
C ASN A 36 10.32 6.70 -4.84
N GLY A 37 9.86 5.53 -4.41
CA GLY A 37 9.33 4.47 -5.26
C GLY A 37 7.83 4.54 -5.49
N TRP A 38 7.04 5.22 -4.65
CA TRP A 38 5.58 5.09 -4.61
C TRP A 38 4.80 5.70 -5.80
N GLY A 39 5.45 6.40 -6.72
CA GLY A 39 4.79 6.99 -7.90
C GLY A 39 4.61 8.49 -7.81
N ASN A 40 3.75 9.03 -8.67
CA ASN A 40 3.37 10.44 -8.62
C ASN A 40 2.60 10.71 -7.31
N ALA A 41 2.46 11.97 -6.92
CA ALA A 41 1.64 12.33 -5.77
C ALA A 41 0.16 11.95 -6.01
N SER A 42 -0.47 11.34 -5.00
CA SER A 42 -1.93 11.20 -4.94
C SER A 42 -2.55 12.56 -4.63
N THR A 43 -3.72 12.86 -5.21
CA THR A 43 -4.50 14.05 -4.84
C THR A 43 -5.46 13.77 -3.69
N ILE A 44 -5.85 12.50 -3.52
CA ILE A 44 -6.61 12.05 -2.35
C ILE A 44 -5.63 11.87 -1.19
N THR A 45 -5.99 12.40 -0.02
CA THR A 45 -5.16 12.37 1.19
C THR A 45 -5.79 11.50 2.28
N ALA A 46 -4.99 11.01 3.22
CA ALA A 46 -5.52 10.35 4.41
C ALA A 46 -6.53 11.22 5.17
N ALA A 47 -6.27 12.51 5.34
CA ALA A 47 -7.19 13.43 6.02
C ALA A 47 -8.56 13.51 5.32
N GLN A 48 -8.56 13.55 3.98
CA GLN A 48 -9.77 13.55 3.18
C GLN A 48 -10.60 12.26 3.37
N LEU A 49 -9.95 11.09 3.33
CA LEU A 49 -10.64 9.82 3.54
C LEU A 49 -11.19 9.66 4.97
N LYS A 50 -10.45 10.13 5.98
CA LYS A 50 -10.92 10.13 7.38
C LYS A 50 -12.10 11.07 7.62
N GLY A 51 -12.26 12.08 6.78
CA GLY A 51 -13.42 12.98 6.77
C GLY A 51 -14.64 12.42 6.04
N CYS A 52 -14.54 11.26 5.39
CA CYS A 52 -15.68 10.65 4.70
C CYS A 52 -16.80 10.22 5.68
N PRO A 53 -18.06 10.11 5.23
CA PRO A 53 -19.18 9.68 6.09
C PRO A 53 -18.93 8.32 6.74
N LEU A 54 -19.23 8.17 8.04
CA LEU A 54 -19.15 6.88 8.77
C LEU A 54 -20.41 6.05 8.52
N THR A 55 -20.43 5.32 7.41
CA THR A 55 -21.56 4.48 7.01
C THR A 55 -21.07 3.31 6.17
N ASP A 56 -21.87 2.24 6.15
CA ASP A 56 -21.72 1.10 5.26
C ASP A 56 -22.93 1.07 4.33
N THR A 57 -22.71 1.25 3.04
CA THR A 57 -23.77 1.31 2.05
C THR A 57 -23.48 0.42 0.85
N THR A 58 -24.56 -0.14 0.31
CA THR A 58 -24.55 -0.81 -0.99
C THR A 58 -25.69 -0.22 -1.80
N GLU A 59 -25.35 0.41 -2.92
CA GLU A 59 -26.29 1.12 -3.76
C GLU A 59 -26.16 0.66 -5.22
N GLN A 60 -27.22 0.85 -6.00
CA GLN A 60 -27.20 0.51 -7.42
C GLN A 60 -27.38 1.76 -8.28
N GLY A 61 -26.44 2.02 -9.18
CA GLY A 61 -26.48 3.11 -10.15
C GLY A 61 -26.45 4.53 -9.58
N LYS A 62 -26.17 4.68 -8.29
CA LYS A 62 -25.98 5.97 -7.62
C LYS A 62 -24.82 5.89 -6.63
N VAL A 63 -24.15 7.01 -6.43
CA VAL A 63 -23.16 7.21 -5.36
C VAL A 63 -23.70 8.29 -4.43
N ASP A 64 -23.56 8.09 -3.12
CA ASP A 64 -23.89 9.12 -2.15
C ASP A 64 -23.04 10.40 -2.41
N PRO A 65 -23.65 11.60 -2.49
CA PRO A 65 -22.91 12.83 -2.79
C PRO A 65 -21.78 13.16 -1.81
N ALA A 66 -21.95 12.85 -0.52
CA ALA A 66 -20.93 13.11 0.50
C ALA A 66 -19.76 12.12 0.39
N VAL A 67 -20.06 10.84 0.10
CA VAL A 67 -19.01 9.85 -0.24
C VAL A 67 -18.25 10.30 -1.48
N ASN A 68 -18.97 10.65 -2.55
CA ASN A 68 -18.37 11.08 -3.81
C ASN A 68 -17.49 12.33 -3.65
N ALA A 69 -17.88 13.28 -2.79
CA ALA A 69 -17.10 14.47 -2.50
C ALA A 69 -15.75 14.14 -1.84
N CYS A 70 -15.72 13.18 -0.91
CA CYS A 70 -14.52 12.81 -0.19
C CYS A 70 -13.67 11.74 -0.91
N THR A 71 -14.21 10.99 -1.87
CA THR A 71 -13.44 10.01 -2.65
C THR A 71 -12.97 10.54 -4.01
N LYS A 72 -13.34 11.76 -4.40
CA LYS A 72 -12.90 12.37 -5.67
C LYS A 72 -11.39 12.64 -5.68
N GLY A 73 -10.75 12.31 -6.79
CA GLY A 73 -9.34 12.59 -7.06
C GLY A 73 -8.59 11.39 -7.61
N THR A 74 -7.26 11.43 -7.52
CA THR A 74 -6.37 10.38 -8.02
C THR A 74 -5.57 9.77 -6.87
N LEU A 75 -5.54 8.45 -6.84
CA LEU A 75 -4.59 7.65 -6.08
C LEU A 75 -3.50 7.17 -7.03
N SER A 76 -2.24 7.40 -6.68
CA SER A 76 -1.07 7.06 -7.48
C SER A 76 -0.18 6.10 -6.70
N GLY A 77 0.28 5.02 -7.33
CA GLY A 77 0.99 3.95 -6.64
C GLY A 77 1.97 3.18 -7.52
N ILE A 78 2.35 2.00 -7.03
CA ILE A 78 3.16 1.00 -7.73
C ILE A 78 2.48 -0.37 -7.75
N THR A 79 2.74 -1.16 -8.78
CA THR A 79 2.10 -2.47 -8.96
C THR A 79 2.54 -3.53 -7.95
N GLN A 80 3.71 -3.35 -7.34
CA GLN A 80 4.25 -4.22 -6.29
C GLN A 80 5.23 -3.43 -5.42
N VAL A 81 5.31 -3.74 -4.12
CA VAL A 81 6.31 -3.15 -3.22
C VAL A 81 7.72 -3.39 -3.79
N GLY A 82 8.51 -2.32 -3.91
CA GLY A 82 9.85 -2.36 -4.50
C GLY A 82 9.89 -2.24 -6.03
N SER A 83 8.74 -2.21 -6.72
CA SER A 83 8.66 -2.01 -8.18
C SER A 83 8.76 -0.53 -8.57
N THR A 84 9.23 -0.27 -9.79
CA THR A 84 9.17 1.06 -10.44
C THR A 84 7.95 1.24 -11.34
N GLN A 85 7.20 0.16 -11.59
CA GLN A 85 6.00 0.20 -12.42
C GLN A 85 4.88 0.97 -11.75
N LYS A 86 4.44 2.06 -12.37
CA LYS A 86 3.46 2.99 -11.84
C LYS A 86 2.03 2.56 -12.16
N CYS A 87 1.11 2.90 -11.30
CA CYS A 87 -0.32 2.69 -11.51
C CYS A 87 -1.13 3.81 -10.85
N SER A 88 -2.38 3.97 -11.27
CA SER A 88 -3.27 4.98 -10.70
C SER A 88 -4.74 4.56 -10.75
N LEU A 89 -5.51 5.10 -9.82
CA LEU A 89 -6.97 5.07 -9.82
C LEU A 89 -7.49 6.51 -9.72
N THR A 90 -8.24 6.96 -10.71
CA THR A 90 -8.91 8.26 -10.71
C THR A 90 -10.41 8.07 -10.51
N MET A 91 -10.95 8.80 -9.54
CA MET A 91 -12.38 8.98 -9.29
C MET A 91 -12.75 10.41 -9.71
N ASP A 92 -13.56 10.53 -10.76
CA ASP A 92 -13.86 11.82 -11.40
C ASP A 92 -14.82 12.71 -10.57
N GLY A 93 -15.50 12.12 -9.59
CA GLY A 93 -16.55 12.81 -8.83
C GLY A 93 -17.92 12.82 -9.52
N ASN A 94 -18.10 12.05 -10.60
CA ASN A 94 -19.36 11.87 -11.32
C ASN A 94 -19.73 10.38 -11.45
N GLY A 95 -19.08 9.51 -10.67
CA GLY A 95 -19.30 8.06 -10.71
C GLY A 95 -18.47 7.30 -11.75
N THR A 96 -17.40 7.89 -12.28
CA THR A 96 -16.42 7.15 -13.10
C THR A 96 -15.16 6.85 -12.31
N LEU A 97 -14.74 5.59 -12.36
CA LEU A 97 -13.48 5.10 -11.84
C LEU A 97 -12.63 4.67 -13.01
N THR A 98 -11.44 5.23 -13.15
CA THR A 98 -10.48 4.88 -14.20
C THR A 98 -9.18 4.41 -13.57
N PHE A 99 -8.83 3.16 -13.84
CA PHE A 99 -7.58 2.55 -13.44
C PHE A 99 -6.61 2.46 -14.60
N SER A 100 -5.33 2.70 -14.32
CA SER A 100 -4.24 2.54 -15.27
C SER A 100 -3.04 1.86 -14.62
N SER A 101 -2.46 0.90 -15.33
CA SER A 101 -1.20 0.22 -15.02
C SER A 101 -0.56 -0.28 -16.32
N PRO A 102 0.70 -0.72 -16.34
CA PRO A 102 1.34 -1.23 -17.55
C PRO A 102 0.68 -2.49 -18.12
N VAL A 103 -0.04 -3.25 -17.29
CA VAL A 103 -0.64 -4.54 -17.67
C VAL A 103 -2.15 -4.47 -17.88
N LEU A 104 -2.82 -3.48 -17.30
CA LEU A 104 -4.27 -3.34 -17.35
C LEU A 104 -4.68 -1.87 -17.24
N ALA A 105 -5.52 -1.43 -18.17
CA ALA A 105 -6.22 -0.16 -18.11
C ALA A 105 -7.72 -0.42 -18.20
N LYS A 106 -8.51 0.11 -17.26
CA LYS A 106 -9.94 -0.14 -17.19
C LYS A 106 -10.69 1.06 -16.66
N SER A 107 -11.92 1.24 -17.12
CA SER A 107 -12.82 2.25 -16.58
C SER A 107 -14.20 1.66 -16.33
N ILE A 108 -14.83 2.06 -15.23
CA ILE A 108 -16.26 1.85 -14.96
C ILE A 108 -16.88 3.22 -14.79
N THR A 109 -17.88 3.52 -15.61
CA THR A 109 -18.83 4.60 -15.36
C THR A 109 -20.10 4.00 -14.77
N LEU A 110 -20.58 4.62 -13.70
CA LEU A 110 -21.82 4.30 -13.03
C LEU A 110 -22.99 4.21 -14.03
N LYS A 111 -23.70 3.08 -14.01
CA LYS A 111 -24.96 2.85 -14.71
C LYS A 111 -25.95 2.24 -13.73
N SER A 112 -27.23 2.17 -14.10
CA SER A 112 -28.28 1.55 -13.26
C SER A 112 -27.95 0.14 -12.79
N ALA A 113 -27.16 -0.64 -13.55
CA ALA A 113 -26.74 -1.99 -13.19
C ALA A 113 -25.44 -2.06 -12.35
N THR A 114 -24.74 -0.93 -12.14
CA THR A 114 -23.49 -0.88 -11.39
C THR A 114 -23.77 -0.85 -9.90
N PHE A 115 -23.19 -1.79 -9.16
CA PHE A 115 -23.19 -1.77 -7.70
C PHE A 115 -22.08 -0.85 -7.20
N VAL A 116 -22.40 -0.05 -6.19
CA VAL A 116 -21.47 0.82 -5.47
C VAL A 116 -21.45 0.32 -4.03
N TYR A 117 -20.29 -0.14 -3.59
CA TYR A 117 -20.06 -0.51 -2.20
C TYR A 117 -19.18 0.56 -1.57
N TYR A 118 -19.61 1.06 -0.44
CA TYR A 118 -18.84 1.98 0.38
C TYR A 118 -18.91 1.54 1.83
N GLY A 119 -17.79 1.64 2.53
CA GLY A 119 -17.74 1.39 3.96
C GLY A 119 -16.69 2.28 4.61
N HIS A 120 -17.04 2.88 5.74
CA HIS A 120 -16.09 3.59 6.59
C HIS A 120 -16.37 3.28 8.04
N ARG A 121 -15.36 2.72 8.69
CA ARG A 121 -15.40 2.32 10.10
C ARG A 121 -14.20 2.87 10.86
N ILE A 122 -14.38 3.02 12.17
CA ILE A 122 -13.33 3.37 13.12
C ILE A 122 -13.27 2.29 14.18
N ASP A 123 -12.18 1.54 14.20
CA ASP A 123 -11.94 0.48 15.18
C ASP A 123 -10.74 0.87 16.03
N SER A 124 -10.91 1.05 17.35
CA SER A 124 -9.83 1.50 18.25
C SER A 124 -9.12 2.78 17.79
N GLY A 125 -9.86 3.72 17.19
CA GLY A 125 -9.31 4.97 16.67
C GLY A 125 -8.63 4.86 15.30
N ILE A 126 -8.69 3.70 14.65
CA ILE A 126 -8.10 3.44 13.34
C ILE A 126 -9.19 3.53 12.27
N HIS A 127 -9.00 4.42 11.31
CA HIS A 127 -9.91 4.55 10.18
C HIS A 127 -9.65 3.47 9.12
N THR A 128 -10.71 2.82 8.66
CA THR A 128 -10.72 1.96 7.47
C THR A 128 -11.77 2.48 6.50
N VAL A 129 -11.38 2.74 5.25
CA VAL A 129 -12.29 3.21 4.19
C VAL A 129 -12.20 2.27 3.00
N MET A 130 -13.34 1.78 2.52
CA MET A 130 -13.46 0.92 1.35
C MET A 130 -14.42 1.54 0.36
N TYR A 131 -14.08 1.48 -0.93
CA TYR A 131 -14.92 1.96 -2.00
C TYR A 131 -14.74 1.10 -3.25
N LEU A 132 -15.83 0.60 -3.83
CA LEU A 132 -15.81 -0.34 -4.94
C LEU A 132 -16.99 -0.07 -5.89
N LEU A 133 -16.70 0.06 -7.18
CA LEU A 133 -17.71 -0.06 -8.24
C LEU A 133 -17.60 -1.44 -8.87
N GLU A 134 -18.74 -2.09 -9.04
CA GLU A 134 -18.84 -3.41 -9.66
C GLU A 134 -19.93 -3.38 -10.73
N ASN A 135 -19.54 -3.62 -11.97
CA ASN A 135 -20.47 -3.92 -13.04
C ASN A 135 -20.61 -5.44 -13.13
N ARG A 136 -21.77 -5.98 -12.70
CA ARG A 136 -22.12 -7.38 -12.95
C ARG A 136 -22.77 -7.46 -14.33
N ALA A 137 -22.02 -7.90 -15.33
CA ALA A 137 -22.66 -8.55 -16.46
C ALA A 137 -23.38 -9.81 -15.92
N THR A 138 -24.53 -10.16 -16.48
CA THR A 138 -25.32 -11.34 -16.07
C THR A 138 -24.60 -12.67 -16.32
N ASP A 139 -23.44 -12.67 -16.97
CA ASP A 139 -22.56 -13.82 -17.15
C ASP A 139 -21.21 -13.62 -16.45
N THR A 140 -20.63 -14.71 -15.96
CA THR A 140 -19.37 -14.76 -15.19
C THR A 140 -18.13 -14.32 -15.97
N THR A 141 -18.28 -13.97 -17.25
CA THR A 141 -17.20 -13.58 -18.16
C THR A 141 -17.06 -12.06 -18.28
N GLY A 142 -18.04 -11.28 -17.81
CA GLY A 142 -18.09 -9.82 -17.96
C GLY A 142 -18.08 -9.01 -16.66
N LYS A 143 -17.76 -9.61 -15.49
CA LYS A 143 -17.65 -8.84 -14.24
C LYS A 143 -16.45 -7.89 -14.31
N VAL A 144 -16.71 -6.60 -14.10
CA VAL A 144 -15.66 -5.60 -13.90
C VAL A 144 -15.82 -5.01 -12.51
N SER A 145 -14.77 -5.01 -11.70
CA SER A 145 -14.78 -4.36 -10.39
C SER A 145 -13.53 -3.52 -10.17
N LEU A 146 -13.71 -2.23 -9.86
CA LEU A 146 -12.63 -1.27 -9.60
C LEU A 146 -12.89 -0.61 -8.25
N GLY A 147 -11.88 -0.57 -7.40
CA GLY A 147 -12.02 0.04 -6.08
C GLY A 147 -10.71 0.20 -5.34
N PHE A 148 -10.83 0.69 -4.11
CA PHE A 148 -9.73 0.79 -3.17
C PHE A 148 -10.14 0.44 -1.75
N ALA A 149 -9.14 0.12 -0.94
CA ALA A 149 -9.24 -0.02 0.50
C ALA A 149 -8.07 0.71 1.17
N TYR A 150 -8.41 1.67 2.04
CA TYR A 150 -7.51 2.43 2.89
C TYR A 150 -7.55 1.91 4.32
N TYR A 151 -6.39 1.74 4.93
CA TYR A 151 -6.21 1.31 6.31
C TYR A 151 -5.20 2.24 6.98
N GLU A 152 -5.62 3.04 7.96
CA GLU A 152 -4.74 4.03 8.61
C GLU A 152 -3.55 3.39 9.35
N THR A 153 -3.66 2.11 9.74
CA THR A 153 -2.60 1.39 10.47
C THR A 153 -1.45 0.97 9.58
N ILE A 154 -0.58 1.91 9.25
CA ILE A 154 0.82 1.58 8.96
C ILE A 154 1.72 2.68 9.52
N THR A 155 2.26 2.43 10.71
CA THR A 155 3.39 3.19 11.28
C THR A 155 4.71 2.89 10.58
N SER A 156 4.76 1.85 9.72
CA SER A 156 5.94 1.54 8.91
C SER A 156 6.03 2.45 7.68
N PRO A 157 7.11 3.22 7.51
CA PRO A 157 7.29 4.04 6.31
C PRO A 157 7.41 3.21 5.01
N ASN A 158 7.55 1.89 5.12
CA ASN A 158 7.87 1.01 4.00
C ASN A 158 6.69 0.17 3.51
N LEU A 159 5.50 0.27 4.12
CA LEU A 159 4.33 -0.52 3.73
C LEU A 159 3.20 0.38 3.20
N PRO A 160 2.40 -0.09 2.22
CA PRO A 160 1.32 0.69 1.61
C PRO A 160 0.08 0.71 2.50
N ASN A 161 -0.41 1.89 2.87
CA ASN A 161 -1.62 2.02 3.69
C ASN A 161 -2.92 2.04 2.85
N LEU A 162 -2.79 1.88 1.53
CA LEU A 162 -3.91 1.80 0.62
C LEU A 162 -3.62 0.83 -0.52
N THR A 163 -4.61 -0.01 -0.82
CA THR A 163 -4.59 -0.95 -1.94
C THR A 163 -5.72 -0.62 -2.90
N ILE A 164 -5.41 -0.56 -4.19
CA ILE A 164 -6.36 -0.47 -5.29
C ILE A 164 -6.45 -1.87 -5.91
N SER A 165 -7.66 -2.31 -6.19
CA SER A 165 -7.94 -3.61 -6.81
C SER A 165 -8.78 -3.46 -8.06
N VAL A 166 -8.39 -4.14 -9.12
CA VAL A 166 -9.11 -4.20 -10.39
C VAL A 166 -9.29 -5.65 -10.82
N GLN A 167 -10.52 -5.99 -11.19
CA GLN A 167 -10.87 -7.25 -11.84
C GLN A 167 -11.62 -6.94 -13.15
N ASP A 168 -11.23 -7.60 -14.24
CA ASP A 168 -11.89 -7.56 -15.54
C ASP A 168 -11.99 -9.00 -16.08
N GLY A 169 -13.14 -9.64 -15.82
CA GLY A 169 -13.30 -11.08 -16.03
C GLY A 169 -12.29 -11.90 -15.22
N GLN A 170 -11.36 -12.56 -15.92
CA GLN A 170 -10.29 -13.37 -15.32
C GLN A 170 -8.99 -12.60 -15.07
N GLN A 171 -8.88 -11.36 -15.56
CA GLN A 171 -7.70 -10.54 -15.34
C GLN A 171 -7.84 -9.78 -14.03
N THR A 172 -6.77 -9.77 -13.23
CA THR A 172 -6.68 -8.99 -11.99
C THR A 172 -5.44 -8.12 -12.01
N SER A 173 -5.54 -6.89 -11.51
CA SER A 173 -4.42 -6.01 -11.27
C SER A 173 -4.57 -5.33 -9.91
N ALA A 174 -3.45 -5.00 -9.29
CA ALA A 174 -3.40 -4.31 -8.01
C ALA A 174 -2.44 -3.12 -8.09
N CYS A 175 -2.72 -2.11 -7.28
CA CYS A 175 -1.84 -0.97 -7.12
C CYS A 175 -1.73 -0.63 -5.62
N TYR A 176 -0.51 -0.43 -5.16
CA TYR A 176 -0.19 -0.14 -3.78
C TYR A 176 0.24 1.32 -3.68
N THR A 177 -0.39 2.07 -2.79
CA THR A 177 -0.12 3.49 -2.60
C THR A 177 0.03 3.84 -1.12
N ARG A 178 0.51 5.06 -0.90
CA ARG A 178 0.74 5.65 0.40
C ARG A 178 0.23 7.08 0.40
N ILE A 179 -0.67 7.41 1.33
CA ILE A 179 -1.30 8.74 1.50
C ILE A 179 -1.50 9.13 2.95
#